data_AF-A0A7X1TQY9-F1
#
_entry.id   AF-A0A7X1TQY9-F1
#
_cell.length_a   1.000
_cell.length_b   1.000
_cell.length_c   1.000
_cell.angle_alpha   90.00
_cell.angle_beta   90.00
_cell.angle_gamma   90.00
#
_symmetry.space_group_name_H-M   'P 1'
#
loop_
_entity.id
_entity.type
_entity.pdbx_description
1 polymer ?
#
loop_
_entity_poly.entity_id
_entity_poly.type
_entity_poly.pdbx_seq_one_letter_code
_entity_poly.pdbx_strand_id
1 'polypeptide(L)' 'MSSRNLAQLLTLAGAASILGSIAIWATRGGAGTTPEERAHGERFGIFVGLWAPTFFILANRYNANALREE' A
#
# COMPACT_ATOMS: atom_id res chain seq x y z
N MET A 1 -5.24 -14.95 -14.78
CA MET A 1 -5.50 -14.80 -13.34
C MET A 1 -6.96 -14.39 -13.18
N SER A 2 -7.76 -15.06 -12.35
CA SER A 2 -9.19 -14.73 -12.17
C SER A 2 -9.38 -13.35 -11.54
N SER A 3 -10.49 -12.67 -11.85
CA SER A 3 -10.93 -11.42 -11.21
C SER A 3 -10.93 -11.52 -9.68
N ARG A 4 -11.28 -12.68 -9.13
CA ARG A 4 -11.26 -12.97 -7.68
C ARG A 4 -9.84 -13.01 -7.11
N ASN A 5 -8.89 -13.63 -7.81
CA ASN A 5 -7.48 -13.70 -7.39
C ASN A 5 -6.83 -12.31 -7.44
N LEU A 6 -7.15 -11.51 -8.46
CA LEU A 6 -6.70 -10.12 -8.56
C LEU A 6 -7.22 -9.27 -7.41
N ALA A 7 -8.50 -9.41 -7.05
CA ALA A 7 -9.08 -8.71 -5.91
C ALA A 7 -8.35 -9.02 -4.60
N GLN A 8 -8.11 -10.31 -4.31
CA GLN A 8 -7.37 -10.73 -3.12
C GLN A 8 -5.94 -10.20 -3.09
N LEU A 9 -5.22 -10.28 -4.22
CA LEU A 9 -3.86 -9.75 -4.33
C LEU A 9 -3.83 -8.24 -4.04
N LEU A 10 -4.77 -7.47 -4.60
CA LEU A 10 -4.85 -6.04 -4.41
C LEU A 10 -5.25 -5.67 -2.97
N THR A 11 -6.13 -6.44 -2.33
CA THR A 11 -6.42 -6.27 -0.91
C THR A 11 -5.17 -6.47 -0.06
N LEU A 12 -4.40 -7.53 -0.32
CA LEU A 12 -3.14 -7.78 0.38
C LEU A 12 -2.11 -6.68 0.10
N ALA A 13 -2.01 -6.21 -1.14
CA ALA A 13 -1.12 -5.10 -1.51
C ALA A 13 -1.50 -3.79 -0.80
N GLY A 14 -2.79 -3.51 -0.62
CA GLY A 14 -3.28 -2.37 0.16
C GLY A 14 -2.85 -2.44 1.62
N ALA A 15 -3.05 -3.59 2.27
CA ALA A 15 -2.59 -3.81 3.64
C ALA A 15 -1.05 -3.73 3.76
N ALA A 16 -0.33 -4.32 2.81
CA ALA A 16 1.13 -4.28 2.75
C ALA A 16 1.67 -2.87 2.52
N SER A 17 0.98 -2.03 1.75
CA SER A 17 1.32 -0.62 1.54
C SER A 17 1.24 0.18 2.85
N ILE A 18 0.21 -0.05 3.67
CA ILE A 18 0.08 0.58 4.99
C ILE A 18 1.22 0.14 5.91
N LEU A 19 1.43 -1.18 6.04
CA LEU A 19 2.48 -1.73 6.90
C LEU A 19 3.88 -1.29 6.44
N GLY A 20 4.11 -1.28 5.12
CA GLY A 20 5.36 -0.81 4.53
C GLY A 20 5.62 0.66 4.82
N SER A 21 4.59 1.52 4.71
CA SER A 21 4.67 2.93 5.06
C SER A 21 5.11 3.16 6.52
N ILE A 22 4.46 2.45 7.45
CA ILE A 22 4.79 2.51 8.88
C ILE A 22 6.22 2.01 9.13
N ALA A 23 6.61 0.89 8.52
CA ALA A 23 7.95 0.33 8.66
C ALA A 23 9.03 1.28 8.14
N ILE A 24 8.81 1.92 6.98
CA ILE A 24 9.73 2.91 6.42
C ILE A 24 9.86 4.12 7.34
N TRP A 25 8.74 4.65 7.84
CA TRP A 25 8.78 5.76 8.77
C TRP A 25 9.54 5.37 10.04
N ALA A 26 9.23 4.22 10.65
CA ALA A 26 9.86 3.79 11.90
C ALA A 26 11.38 3.56 11.75
N THR A 27 11.83 3.03 10.60
CA THR A 27 13.24 2.66 10.39
C THR A 27 14.09 3.76 9.75
N ARG A 28 13.50 4.68 8.98
CA ARG A 28 14.24 5.72 8.25
C ARG A 28 13.79 7.14 8.60
N GLY A 29 12.48 7.38 8.66
CA GLY A 29 11.94 8.70 9.00
C GLY A 29 12.17 9.10 10.46
N GLY A 30 11.88 8.19 11.39
CA GLY A 30 12.01 8.38 12.83
C GLY A 30 13.40 8.10 13.39
N ALA A 31 14.20 7.27 12.70
CA ALA A 31 15.51 6.80 13.17
C ALA A 31 16.71 7.41 12.40
N GLY A 32 16.48 8.28 11.41
CA GLY A 32 17.55 8.96 10.68
C GLY A 32 18.40 9.85 11.58
N THR A 33 19.70 9.94 11.27
CA THR A 33 20.68 10.67 12.10
C THR A 33 20.79 12.13 11.70
N THR A 34 20.58 12.41 10.41
CA THR A 34 20.54 13.78 9.86
C THR A 34 19.10 14.22 9.56
N PRO A 35 18.82 15.53 9.59
CA PRO A 35 17.51 16.06 9.18
C PRO A 35 17.12 15.63 7.76
N GLU A 36 18.09 15.56 6.84
CA GLU A 36 17.89 15.17 5.45
C GLU A 36 17.46 13.71 5.31
N GLU A 37 18.12 12.80 6.05
CA GLU A 37 17.77 11.38 6.09
C GLU A 37 16.34 11.17 6.60
N ARG A 38 15.98 11.87 7.68
CA ARG A 38 14.64 11.79 8.28
C ARG A 38 13.59 12.28 7.30
N ALA A 39 13.80 13.47 6.71
CA ALA A 39 12.88 14.04 5.74
C ALA A 39 12.70 13.14 4.51
N HIS A 40 13.77 12.50 4.03
CA HIS A 40 13.67 11.55 2.92
C HIS A 40 12.86 10.30 3.31
N GLY A 41 13.14 9.72 4.49
CA GLY A 41 12.40 8.57 5.00
C GLY A 41 10.91 8.84 5.21
N GLU A 42 10.57 10.00 5.77
CA GLU A 42 9.18 10.45 5.95
C GLU A 42 8.44 10.59 4.61
N ARG A 43 9.04 11.29 3.63
CA ARG A 43 8.46 11.47 2.29
C ARG A 43 8.26 10.13 1.57
N PHE A 44 9.23 9.24 1.65
CA PHE A 44 9.13 7.92 1.03
C PHE A 44 8.05 7.07 1.71
N GLY A 45 7.95 7.11 3.04
CA GLY A 45 6.90 6.44 3.79
C GLY A 45 5.50 6.92 3.38
N ILE A 46 5.30 8.24 3.27
CA ILE A 46 4.05 8.84 2.79
C ILE A 46 3.73 8.36 1.37
N PHE A 47 4.69 8.42 0.44
CA PHE A 47 4.50 7.97 -0.93
C PHE A 47 4.06 6.50 -1.01
N VAL A 48 4.70 5.61 -0.23
CA VAL A 48 4.31 4.20 -0.18
C VAL A 48 2.92 4.02 0.40
N GLY A 49 2.55 4.77 1.45
CA GLY A 49 1.23 4.70 2.08
C GLY A 49 0.08 5.22 1.20
N LEU A 50 0.35 6.17 0.32
CA LEU A 50 -0.64 6.72 -0.62
C LEU A 50 -1.14 5.72 -1.67
N TRP A 51 -0.44 4.59 -1.87
CA TRP A 51 -0.89 3.53 -2.78
C TRP A 51 -2.02 2.66 -2.22
N ALA A 52 -2.16 2.58 -0.89
CA ALA A 52 -3.20 1.78 -0.23
C ALA A 52 -4.63 2.04 -0.76
N PRO A 53 -5.13 3.29 -0.85
CA PRO A 53 -6.46 3.56 -1.40
C PRO A 53 -6.60 3.09 -2.84
N THR A 54 -5.58 3.29 -3.70
CA THR A 54 -5.62 2.82 -5.10
C THR A 54 -5.76 1.29 -5.15
N PHE A 55 -4.98 0.56 -4.35
CA PHE A 55 -5.09 -0.90 -4.30
C PHE A 55 -6.46 -1.36 -3.81
N PHE A 56 -7.01 -0.76 -2.75
CA PHE A 56 -8.35 -1.14 -2.26
C PHE A 56 -9.48 -0.80 -3.24
N ILE A 57 -9.40 0.34 -3.93
CA ILE A 57 -10.39 0.71 -4.96
C ILE A 57 -10.36 -0.31 -6.11
N LEU A 58 -9.17 -0.68 -6.58
CA LEU A 58 -9.04 -1.69 -7.63
C LEU A 58 -9.50 -3.07 -7.13
N ALA A 59 -9.15 -3.46 -5.91
CA ALA A 59 -9.60 -4.71 -5.30
C ALA A 59 -11.12 -4.82 -5.30
N ASN A 60 -11.80 -3.74 -4.86
CA ASN A 60 -13.26 -3.69 -4.85
C ASN A 60 -13.86 -3.81 -6.26
N ARG A 61 -13.26 -3.13 -7.25
CA ARG A 61 -13.71 -3.22 -8.65
C ARG A 61 -13.59 -4.64 -9.22
N TYR A 62 -12.45 -5.30 -9.01
CA TYR A 62 -12.25 -6.67 -9.50
C TYR A 62 -13.12 -7.68 -8.75
N ASN A 63 -13.37 -7.47 -7.46
CA ASN A 63 -14.30 -8.30 -6.71
C ASN A 63 -15.73 -8.17 -7.24
N ALA A 64 -16.18 -6.94 -7.51
CA ALA A 64 -17.50 -6.69 -8.10
C ALA A 64 -17.65 -7.34 -9.49
N ASN A 65 -16.60 -7.33 -10.30
CA ASN A 65 -16.61 -8.05 -11.58
C ASN A 65 -16.70 -9.57 -11.40
N ALA A 66 -15.94 -10.14 -10.47
CA ALA A 66 -15.97 -11.58 -10.19
C ALA A 66 -17.37 -12.06 -9.79
N LEU A 67 -18.10 -11.27 -8.98
CA LEU A 67 -19.48 -11.59 -8.57
C LEU A 67 -20.50 -11.48 -9.70
N ARG A 68 -20.19 -10.76 -10.79
CA ARG A 68 -21.09 -10.64 -11.97
C ARG A 68 -20.85 -11.73 -13.00
N GLU A 69 -19.71 -12.40 -12.93
CA GLU A 69 -19.32 -13.50 -13.80
C GLU A 69 -19.76 -14.88 -13.25
N GLU A 70 -20.26 -14.90 -12.01
CA GLU A 70 -20.85 -16.06 -11.30
C GLU A 70 -22.37 -16.09 -11.46
#